data_AF-A0A926DRW2-F1
#
_entry.id   AF-A0A926DRW2-F1
#
_cell.length_a   1.000
_cell.length_b   1.000
_cell.length_c   1.000
_cell.angle_alpha   90.00
_cell.angle_beta   90.00
_cell.angle_gamma   90.00
#
_symmetry.space_group_name_H-M   'P 1'
#
loop_
_entity.id
_entity.type
_entity.pdbx_description
1 polymer ?
#
loop_
_entity_poly.entity_id
_entity_poly.type
_entity_poly.pdbx_seq_one_letter_code
_entity_poly.pdbx_strand_id
1 'polypeptide(L)'
;MLTLLIMAAGVLIGMRWFPPSLQKYNSILQTLCTSLLIFSMGVSLGSRPEFFGELRAIGLYSLLFAGVSILLSTIVVFLLTKWFMEGRHGHRSNR
;
A
#
# COMPACT_ATOMS: atom_id res chain seq x y z
N MET A 1 -12.56 -12.02 8.58
CA MET A 1 -11.70 -13.04 9.22
C MET A 1 -11.10 -14.02 8.22
N LEU A 2 -11.90 -14.66 7.36
CA LEU A 2 -11.41 -15.63 6.36
C LEU A 2 -10.32 -15.04 5.43
N THR A 3 -10.49 -13.79 4.98
CA THR A 3 -9.56 -13.12 4.08
C THR A 3 -8.17 -12.94 4.67
N LEU A 4 -8.06 -12.62 5.96
CA LEU A 4 -6.78 -12.49 6.65
C LEU A 4 -6.06 -13.84 6.76
N LEU A 5 -6.82 -14.93 7.00
CA LEU A 5 -6.26 -16.27 7.04
C LEU A 5 -5.75 -16.72 5.67
N ILE A 6 -6.47 -16.39 4.59
CA ILE A 6 -6.04 -16.69 3.22
C ILE A 6 -4.77 -15.91 2.86
N MET A 7 -4.67 -14.63 3.26
CA MET A 7 -3.45 -13.84 3.04
C MET A 7 -2.26 -14.37 3.84
N ALA A 8 -2.47 -14.72 5.12
CA ALA A 8 -1.44 -15.33 5.95
C ALA A 8 -0.97 -16.69 5.39
N ALA A 9 -1.91 -17.54 4.96
CA ALA A 9 -1.59 -18.81 4.31
C ALA A 9 -0.85 -18.61 2.98
N GLY A 10 -1.25 -17.62 2.17
CA GLY A 10 -0.57 -17.26 0.93
C GLY A 10 0.88 -16.86 1.14
N VAL A 11 1.18 -16.07 2.18
CA VAL A 11 2.56 -15.69 2.55
C VAL A 11 3.36 -16.91 3.02
N LEU A 12 2.77 -17.78 3.85
CA LEU A 12 3.44 -18.99 4.35
C LEU A 12 3.80 -19.98 3.23
N ILE A 13 2.87 -20.19 2.30
CA ILE A 13 3.04 -21.09 1.14
C ILE A 13 4.06 -20.49 0.17
N GLY A 14 3.99 -19.18 -0.08
CA GLY A 14 4.96 -18.46 -0.90
C GLY A 14 6.40 -18.57 -0.39
N MET A 15 6.58 -18.58 0.93
CA MET A 15 7.91 -18.68 1.56
C MET A 15 8.50 -20.10 1.53
N ARG A 16 7.66 -21.15 1.50
CA ARG A 16 8.10 -22.55 1.61
C ARG A 16 8.38 -23.22 0.26
N TRP A 17 7.80 -22.73 -0.84
CA TRP A 17 7.61 -23.55 -2.06
C TRP A 17 7.94 -22.85 -3.38
N PHE A 18 8.85 -21.87 -3.41
CA PHE A 18 9.17 -21.12 -4.62
C PHE A 18 10.46 -21.62 -5.33
N PRO A 19 10.39 -22.62 -6.23
CA PRO A 19 11.45 -22.85 -7.21
C PRO A 19 11.39 -21.77 -8.31
N PRO A 20 12.54 -21.37 -8.89
CA PRO A 20 12.65 -20.24 -9.82
C PRO A 20 11.84 -20.40 -11.11
N SER A 21 11.46 -21.65 -11.47
CA SER A 21 10.66 -21.96 -12.66
C SER A 21 9.17 -21.66 -12.46
N LEU A 22 8.57 -22.02 -11.32
CA LEU A 22 7.15 -21.76 -11.01
C LEU A 22 6.88 -20.29 -10.66
N GLN A 23 7.88 -19.60 -10.10
CA GLN A 23 7.85 -18.16 -9.87
C GLN A 23 7.51 -17.38 -11.15
N LYS A 24 8.14 -17.72 -12.27
CA LYS A 24 7.94 -17.02 -13.55
C LYS A 24 6.50 -17.12 -14.04
N TYR A 25 5.91 -18.33 -13.97
CA TYR A 25 4.51 -18.54 -14.36
C TYR A 25 3.54 -17.85 -13.40
N ASN A 26 3.80 -17.91 -12.10
CA ASN A 26 2.94 -17.29 -11.10
C ASN A 26 2.97 -15.76 -11.21
N SER A 27 4.14 -15.15 -11.48
CA SER A 27 4.26 -13.71 -11.73
C SER A 27 3.50 -13.27 -12.99
N ILE A 28 3.56 -14.03 -14.08
CA ILE A 28 2.84 -13.71 -15.32
C ILE A 28 1.33 -13.86 -15.11
N LEU A 29 0.90 -14.97 -14.51
CA LEU A 29 -0.51 -15.21 -14.23
C LEU A 29 -1.06 -14.17 -13.25
N GLN A 30 -0.31 -13.84 -12.20
CA GLN A 30 -0.68 -12.79 -11.24
C GLN A 30 -0.80 -11.42 -11.92
N THR A 31 0.14 -11.08 -12.81
CA THR A 31 0.09 -9.79 -13.53
C THR A 31 -1.12 -9.73 -14.45
N LEU A 32 -1.41 -10.80 -15.21
CA LEU A 32 -2.59 -10.89 -16.07
C LEU A 32 -3.90 -10.88 -15.27
N CYS A 33 -3.95 -11.60 -14.15
CA CYS A 33 -5.13 -11.62 -13.31
C CYS A 33 -5.34 -10.25 -12.65
N THR A 34 -4.27 -9.62 -12.17
CA THR A 34 -4.30 -8.26 -11.60
C THR A 34 -4.75 -7.24 -12.65
N SER A 35 -4.24 -7.31 -13.88
CA SER A 35 -4.67 -6.39 -14.94
C SER A 35 -6.15 -6.57 -15.29
N LEU A 36 -6.63 -7.81 -15.41
CA LEU A 36 -8.04 -8.12 -15.63
C LEU A 36 -8.92 -7.64 -14.47
N LEU A 37 -8.50 -7.82 -13.22
CA LEU A 37 -9.23 -7.36 -12.05
C LEU A 37 -9.31 -5.83 -11.98
N ILE A 38 -8.19 -5.13 -12.19
CA ILE A 38 -8.15 -3.66 -12.22
C ILE A 38 -9.04 -3.15 -13.35
N PHE A 39 -8.98 -3.79 -14.52
CA PHE A 39 -9.83 -3.45 -15.64
C PHE A 39 -11.32 -3.64 -15.31
N SER A 40 -11.68 -4.76 -14.69
CA SER A 40 -13.05 -5.05 -14.27
C SER A 40 -13.57 -4.03 -13.25
N MET A 41 -12.77 -3.68 -12.23
CA MET A 41 -13.12 -2.61 -11.30
C MET A 41 -13.25 -1.26 -12.00
N GLY A 42 -12.35 -0.93 -12.93
CA GLY A 42 -12.39 0.31 -13.72
C GLY A 42 -13.63 0.43 -14.60
N VAL A 43 -14.03 -0.64 -15.29
CA VAL A 43 -15.25 -0.67 -16.12
C VAL A 43 -16.51 -0.53 -15.27
N SER A 44 -16.59 -1.20 -14.12
CA SER A 44 -17.73 -1.09 -13.19
C SER A 44 -17.92 0.35 -12.71
N LEU A 45 -16.81 1.04 -12.51
CA LEU A 45 -16.72 2.41 -12.04
C LEU A 45 -17.03 3.42 -13.16
N GLY A 46 -16.59 3.19 -14.41
CA GLY A 46 -16.96 3.99 -15.58
C GLY A 46 -18.40 3.81 -16.08
N SER A 47 -19.05 2.69 -15.76
CA SER A 47 -20.45 2.41 -16.15
C SER A 47 -21.48 3.20 -15.33
N ARG A 48 -21.07 3.95 -14.31
CA ARG A 48 -21.94 4.74 -13.45
C ARG A 48 -22.04 6.19 -14.01
N PRO A 49 -23.24 6.69 -14.39
CA PRO A 49 -23.38 8.02 -14.98
C PRO A 49 -23.02 9.16 -14.01
N GLU A 50 -23.29 8.97 -12.72
CA GLU A 50 -22.94 9.93 -11.65
C GLU A 50 -21.45 9.87 -11.23
N PHE A 51 -20.66 8.97 -11.81
CA PHE A 51 -19.29 8.72 -11.37
C PHE A 51 -18.39 9.96 -11.48
N PHE A 52 -18.51 10.75 -12.54
CA PHE A 52 -17.72 11.97 -12.70
C PHE A 52 -18.10 13.06 -11.68
N GLY A 53 -19.38 13.13 -11.29
CA GLY A 53 -19.87 14.04 -10.26
C GLY A 53 -19.38 13.62 -8.87
N GLU A 54 -19.53 12.33 -8.55
CA GLU A 54 -19.04 11.76 -7.29
C GLU A 54 -17.51 11.81 -7.19
N LEU A 55 -16.78 11.55 -8.27
CA LEU A 55 -15.32 11.70 -8.31
C LEU A 55 -14.86 13.12 -8.01
N ARG A 56 -15.57 14.13 -8.51
CA ARG A 56 -15.22 15.53 -8.24
C ARG A 56 -15.40 15.87 -6.77
N ALA A 57 -16.53 15.48 -6.18
CA ALA A 57 -16.79 15.71 -4.77
C ALA A 57 -15.85 14.87 -3.88
N ILE A 58 -15.86 13.55 -4.05
CA ILE A 58 -15.06 12.59 -3.27
C ILE A 58 -13.56 12.83 -3.49
N GLY A 59 -13.14 13.18 -4.71
CA GLY A 59 -11.75 13.50 -5.03
C GLY A 59 -11.24 14.73 -4.28
N LEU A 60 -12.06 15.78 -4.14
CA LEU A 60 -11.67 16.96 -3.36
C LEU A 60 -11.50 16.61 -1.87
N TYR A 61 -12.47 15.91 -1.28
CA TYR A 61 -12.41 15.48 0.13
C TYR A 61 -11.23 14.53 0.37
N SER A 62 -11.02 13.57 -0.52
CA SER A 62 -9.94 12.59 -0.42
C SER A 62 -8.57 13.22 -0.60
N LEU A 63 -8.43 14.23 -1.47
CA LEU A 63 -7.17 14.95 -1.67
C LEU A 63 -6.82 15.79 -0.45
N LEU A 64 -7.81 16.47 0.15
CA LEU A 64 -7.61 17.18 1.42
C LEU A 64 -7.23 16.21 2.55
N PHE A 65 -7.95 15.10 2.68
CA PHE A 65 -7.66 14.09 3.70
C PHE A 65 -6.29 13.42 3.50
N ALA A 66 -5.94 13.10 2.25
CA ALA A 66 -4.63 12.53 1.92
C ALA A 66 -3.50 13.52 2.20
N GLY A 67 -3.66 14.79 1.80
CA GLY A 67 -2.68 15.84 2.08
C GLY A 67 -2.44 16.02 3.58
N VAL A 68 -3.53 16.11 4.37
CA VAL A 68 -3.44 16.19 5.83
C VAL A 68 -2.80 14.93 6.44
N SER A 69 -3.19 13.73 5.97
CA SER A 69 -2.63 12.47 6.45
C SER A 69 -1.14 12.33 6.16
N ILE A 70 -0.69 12.75 4.97
CA ILE A 70 0.73 12.76 4.58
C ILE A 70 1.52 13.75 5.43
N LEU A 71 1.00 14.97 5.61
CA LEU A 71 1.62 15.99 6.47
C LEU A 71 1.75 15.50 7.91
N LEU A 72 0.67 14.95 8.47
CA LEU A 72 0.66 14.45 9.84
C LEU A 72 1.60 13.25 10.00
N SER A 73 1.59 12.30 9.05
CA SER A 73 2.54 11.18 9.02
C SER A 73 3.99 11.66 8.97
N THR A 74 4.29 12.64 8.11
CA THR A 74 5.63 13.23 7.98
C THR A 74 6.07 13.92 9.26
N ILE A 75 5.20 14.72 9.89
CA ILE A 75 5.48 15.39 11.17
C ILE A 75 5.75 14.37 12.27
N VAL A 76 4.94 13.32 12.36
CA VAL A 76 5.12 12.25 13.34
C VAL A 76 6.47 11.54 13.14
N VAL A 77 6.80 11.16 11.90
CA VAL A 77 8.10 10.52 11.60
C VAL A 77 9.25 11.47 11.89
N PHE A 78 9.13 12.77 11.61
CA PHE A 78 10.17 13.75 11.91
C PHE A 78 10.36 13.96 13.42
N LEU A 79 9.26 14.08 14.19
CA LEU A 79 9.32 14.13 15.66
C LEU A 79 9.92 12.86 16.23
N LEU A 80 9.52 11.70 15.72
CA LEU A 80 10.02 10.40 16.17
C LEU A 80 11.49 10.23 15.80
N THR A 81 11.92 10.67 14.61
CA THR A 81 13.32 10.67 14.19
C THR A 81 14.15 11.61 15.06
N LYS A 82 13.66 12.82 15.33
CA LYS A 82 14.33 13.77 16.22
C LYS A 82 14.44 13.20 17.63
N TRP A 83 13.36 12.66 18.19
CA TRP A 83 13.36 12.08 19.53
C TRP A 83 14.23 10.82 19.64
N PHE A 84 14.21 9.94 18.63
CA PHE A 84 14.99 8.71 18.60
C PHE A 84 16.47 8.94 18.28
N MET A 85 16.80 9.95 17.47
CA MET A 85 18.16 10.20 17.00
C MET A 85 18.91 11.25 17.84
N GLU A 86 18.21 12.15 18.54
CA GLU A 86 18.81 13.09 19.50
C GLU A 86 19.21 12.39 20.80
N GLY A 87 18.61 11.23 21.12
CA GLY A 87 19.12 10.29 22.14
C GLY A 87 20.44 9.61 21.78
N ARG A 88 20.93 9.74 20.53
CA ARG A 88 22.18 9.11 20.05
C ARG A 88 23.33 10.10 19.80
N HIS A 89 23.14 11.39 20.09
CA HIS A 89 24.21 12.40 20.03
C HIS A 89 24.96 12.60 21.36
N GLY A 90 24.66 11.79 22.39
CA GLY A 90 25.35 11.84 23.69
C GLY A 90 26.59 10.95 23.83
N HIS A 91 26.99 10.15 22.83
CA HIS A 91 28.06 9.14 23.01
C HIS A 91 29.21 9.20 21.99
N ARG A 92 29.46 10.37 21.39
CA ARG A 92 30.58 10.57 20.43
C ARG A 92 31.44 11.81 20.72
N SER A 93 31.53 12.22 21.98
CA SER A 93 32.47 13.26 22.46
C SER A 93 33.43 12.70 23.52
N ASN A 94 33.90 11.45 23.36
CA ASN A 94 35.07 10.94 24.09
C ASN A 94 35.68 9.71 23.39
N ARG A 95 36.19 9.90 22.17
CA ARG A 95 37.25 9.06 21.60
C ARG A 95 38.25 9.96 20.90
#